data_AF-A0AAU8I7T2-F1
#
_entry.id   AF-A0AAU8I7T2-F1
#
_cell.length_a   1.000
_cell.length_b   1.000
_cell.length_c   1.000
_cell.angle_alpha   90.00
_cell.angle_beta   90.00
_cell.angle_gamma   90.00
#
_symmetry.space_group_name_H-M   'P 1'
#
loop_
_entity.id
_entity.type
_entity.pdbx_description
1 polymer ?
#
loop_
_entity_poly.entity_id
_entity_poly.type
_entity_poly.pdbx_seq_one_letter_code
_entity_poly.pdbx_strand_id
1 'polypeptide(L)'
;MRASFLLLAALGAAPIVPNTLPRGPVLVGAGADALARETRRQCPDVPTDRLTPADLLDAEERFRDGLAAAQRQAMDRQLPQDGASGPARCAHREGGASCLAATYLEEIAGAGLMPRFVAGLCRPGAVR
;
A
#
# COMPACT_ATOMS: atom_id res chain seq x y z
N MET A 1 -7.35 -56.91 -23.03
CA MET A 1 -7.94 -55.56 -23.01
C MET A 1 -7.03 -54.67 -22.18
N ARG A 2 -6.57 -53.56 -22.77
CA ARG A 2 -5.68 -52.55 -22.17
C ARG A 2 -6.51 -51.59 -21.30
N ALA A 3 -5.99 -51.18 -20.13
CA ALA A 3 -6.05 -49.80 -19.65
C ALA A 3 -5.29 -49.69 -18.32
N SER A 4 -4.05 -49.19 -18.41
CA SER A 4 -3.26 -48.69 -17.30
C SER A 4 -3.94 -47.44 -16.71
N PHE A 5 -4.21 -47.41 -15.42
CA PHE A 5 -4.58 -46.17 -14.72
C PHE A 5 -3.36 -45.65 -13.95
N LEU A 6 -2.66 -44.73 -14.61
CA LEU A 6 -1.68 -43.85 -13.99
C LEU A 6 -2.43 -42.87 -13.06
N LEU A 7 -2.26 -43.04 -11.76
CA LEU A 7 -2.65 -42.05 -10.75
C LEU A 7 -1.67 -40.86 -10.86
N LEU A 8 -2.07 -39.83 -11.59
CA LEU A 8 -1.40 -38.52 -11.55
C LEU A 8 -1.68 -37.87 -10.18
N ALA A 9 -0.60 -37.60 -9.46
CA ALA A 9 -0.59 -36.73 -8.30
C ALA A 9 -0.97 -35.31 -8.72
N ALA A 10 -2.23 -34.94 -8.49
CA ALA A 10 -2.63 -33.54 -8.50
C ALA A 10 -2.15 -32.90 -7.19
N LEU A 11 -0.91 -32.43 -7.16
CA LEU A 11 -0.53 -31.36 -6.25
C LEU A 11 -1.40 -30.15 -6.61
N GLY A 12 -2.47 -29.96 -5.83
CA GLY A 12 -3.24 -28.73 -5.85
C GLY A 12 -2.33 -27.58 -5.44
N ALA A 13 -1.73 -26.92 -6.43
CA ALA A 13 -1.19 -25.59 -6.25
C ALA A 13 -2.36 -24.72 -5.77
N ALA A 14 -2.39 -24.40 -4.47
CA ALA A 14 -3.26 -23.37 -3.97
C ALA A 14 -3.05 -22.14 -4.86
N PRO A 15 -4.12 -21.51 -5.38
CA PRO A 15 -3.96 -20.30 -6.17
C PRO A 15 -3.23 -19.30 -5.27
N ILE A 16 -2.05 -18.86 -5.72
CA ILE A 16 -1.41 -17.68 -5.18
C ILE A 16 -2.37 -16.55 -5.55
N VAL A 17 -3.31 -16.23 -4.67
CA VAL A 17 -4.13 -15.03 -4.79
C VAL A 17 -3.13 -13.90 -4.61
N PRO A 18 -2.80 -13.13 -5.66
CA PRO A 18 -1.97 -11.97 -5.44
C PRO A 18 -2.75 -11.07 -4.48
N ASN A 19 -2.11 -10.60 -3.41
CA ASN A 19 -2.59 -9.50 -2.58
C ASN A 19 -2.70 -8.25 -3.47
N THR A 20 -3.71 -8.23 -4.33
CA THR A 20 -4.14 -7.11 -5.13
C THR A 20 -5.19 -6.40 -4.31
N LEU A 21 -4.89 -5.13 -4.01
CA LEU A 21 -5.83 -4.14 -3.51
C LEU A 21 -7.19 -4.28 -4.24
N PRO A 22 -8.33 -3.98 -3.58
CA PRO A 22 -9.63 -4.22 -4.18
C PRO A 22 -9.76 -3.37 -5.46
N ARG A 23 -10.56 -3.85 -6.42
CA ARG A 23 -10.93 -3.08 -7.62
C ARG A 23 -11.84 -1.90 -7.25
N GLY A 24 -11.26 -0.86 -6.64
CA GLY A 24 -11.75 0.52 -6.59
C GLY A 24 -10.87 1.41 -7.48
N PRO A 25 -10.93 2.76 -7.41
CA PRO A 25 -9.96 3.62 -8.10
C PRO A 25 -8.56 3.24 -7.64
N VAL A 26 -7.90 2.46 -8.48
CA VAL A 26 -6.77 1.63 -8.10
C VAL A 26 -5.63 2.57 -7.75
N LEU A 27 -5.07 2.43 -6.56
CA LEU A 27 -3.79 3.04 -6.24
C LEU A 27 -2.77 2.43 -7.22
N VAL A 28 -2.37 3.21 -8.21
CA VAL A 28 -1.43 2.81 -9.26
C VAL A 28 -0.20 3.69 -9.17
N GLY A 29 0.97 3.07 -9.37
CA GLY A 29 2.26 3.75 -9.31
C GLY A 29 3.27 3.02 -8.45
N ALA A 30 4.51 3.52 -8.47
CA ALA A 30 5.65 2.87 -7.80
C ALA A 30 5.44 2.72 -6.29
N GLY A 31 4.73 3.67 -5.66
CA GLY A 31 4.35 3.61 -4.24
C GLY A 31 3.40 2.47 -3.91
N ALA A 32 2.37 2.25 -4.74
CA ALA A 32 1.43 1.14 -4.57
C ALA A 32 2.11 -0.23 -4.74
N ASP A 33 3.03 -0.35 -5.71
CA ASP A 33 3.81 -1.57 -5.89
C ASP A 33 4.74 -1.83 -4.70
N ALA A 34 5.35 -0.77 -4.15
CA ALA A 34 6.21 -0.87 -2.97
C ALA A 34 5.41 -1.31 -1.73
N LEU A 35 4.22 -0.75 -1.52
CA LEU A 35 3.29 -1.17 -0.48
C LEU A 35 2.92 -2.65 -0.63
N ALA A 36 2.53 -3.10 -1.84
CA ALA A 36 2.13 -4.48 -2.08
C ALA A 36 3.29 -5.47 -1.91
N ARG A 37 4.52 -5.09 -2.29
CA ARG A 37 5.71 -5.92 -2.04
C ARG A 37 6.01 -6.04 -0.56
N GLU A 38 6.03 -4.92 0.16
CA GLU A 38 6.44 -4.92 1.57
C GLU A 38 5.37 -5.54 2.47
N THR A 39 4.08 -5.34 2.15
CA THR A 39 2.97 -6.04 2.84
C THR A 39 3.09 -7.54 2.69
N ARG A 40 3.29 -8.06 1.46
CA ARG A 40 3.48 -9.49 1.22
C ARG A 40 4.67 -10.06 2.01
N ARG A 41 5.70 -9.25 2.23
CA ARG A 41 6.89 -9.64 2.99
C ARG A 41 6.63 -9.67 4.51
N GLN A 42 5.93 -8.68 5.05
CA GLN A 42 5.81 -8.50 6.50
C GLN A 42 4.53 -9.12 7.09
N CYS A 43 3.42 -9.08 6.36
CA CYS A 43 2.15 -9.59 6.80
C CYS A 43 1.32 -10.13 5.61
N PRO A 44 1.72 -11.28 5.04
CA PRO A 44 1.07 -11.85 3.86
C PRO A 44 -0.42 -12.17 4.08
N ASP A 45 -0.81 -12.40 5.33
CA ASP A 45 -2.18 -12.77 5.73
C ASP A 45 -3.06 -11.57 6.09
N VAL A 46 -2.52 -10.34 6.08
CA VAL A 46 -3.33 -9.14 6.30
C VAL A 46 -4.07 -8.80 5.00
N PRO A 47 -5.42 -8.73 5.03
CA PRO A 47 -6.22 -8.44 3.85
C PRO A 47 -6.13 -6.94 3.51
N THR A 48 -5.04 -6.53 2.88
CA THR A 48 -4.85 -5.16 2.38
C THR A 48 -5.76 -4.85 1.20
N ASP A 49 -6.38 -5.86 0.62
CA ASP A 49 -7.52 -5.74 -0.29
C ASP A 49 -8.76 -5.08 0.36
N ARG A 50 -8.73 -4.78 1.66
CA ARG A 50 -9.78 -4.01 2.35
C ARG A 50 -9.41 -2.56 2.64
N LEU A 51 -8.18 -2.14 2.36
CA LEU A 51 -7.77 -0.75 2.52
C LEU A 51 -8.42 0.10 1.43
N THR A 52 -9.44 0.88 1.79
CA THR A 52 -9.93 1.90 0.87
C THR A 52 -8.88 3.01 0.75
N PRO A 53 -8.92 3.82 -0.33
CA PRO A 53 -8.03 4.98 -0.42
C PRO A 53 -8.14 5.96 0.76
N ALA A 54 -9.31 6.04 1.42
CA ALA A 54 -9.50 6.88 2.58
C ALA A 54 -8.83 6.29 3.84
N ASP A 55 -8.96 4.98 4.06
CA ASP A 55 -8.30 4.29 5.18
C ASP A 55 -6.77 4.34 5.04
N LEU A 56 -6.30 4.22 3.79
CA LEU A 56 -4.88 4.34 3.51
C LEU A 56 -4.37 5.76 3.77
N LEU A 57 -5.10 6.78 3.28
CA LEU A 57 -4.74 8.17 3.54
C LEU A 57 -4.67 8.47 5.04
N ASP A 58 -5.67 8.04 5.81
CA ASP A 58 -5.67 8.21 7.27
C ASP A 58 -4.47 7.50 7.93
N ALA A 59 -4.11 6.30 7.46
CA ALA A 59 -2.93 5.59 7.96
C ALA A 59 -1.62 6.31 7.64
N GLU A 60 -1.51 6.92 6.46
CA GLU A 60 -0.35 7.71 6.02
C GLU A 60 -0.22 9.02 6.78
N GLU A 61 -1.32 9.72 7.04
CA GLU A 61 -1.37 10.93 7.86
C GLU A 61 -0.91 10.62 9.29
N ARG A 62 -1.50 9.58 9.92
CA ARG A 62 -1.07 9.11 11.24
C ARG A 62 0.41 8.71 11.27
N PHE A 63 0.89 8.08 10.19
CA PHE A 63 2.31 7.74 10.07
C PHE A 63 3.19 8.99 10.03
N ARG A 64 2.84 9.98 9.20
CA ARG A 64 3.53 11.27 9.07
C ARG A 64 3.55 12.03 10.40
N ASP A 65 2.45 12.04 11.15
CA ASP A 65 2.36 12.70 12.46
C ASP A 65 3.32 12.06 13.48
N GLY A 66 3.52 10.75 13.39
CA GLY A 66 4.47 10.00 14.22
C GLY A 66 5.94 10.09 13.81
N LEU A 67 6.28 10.79 12.71
CA LEU A 67 7.65 10.94 12.25
C LEU A 67 8.39 12.05 12.99
N ALA A 68 9.71 11.87 13.17
CA ALA A 68 10.57 12.96 13.62
C ALA A 68 10.60 14.09 12.59
N ALA A 69 10.84 15.34 13.03
CA ALA A 69 10.84 16.52 12.15
C ALA A 69 11.75 16.36 10.92
N ALA A 70 12.96 15.81 11.10
CA ALA A 70 13.90 15.57 9.99
C ALA A 70 13.38 14.55 8.96
N GLN A 71 12.62 13.54 9.39
CA GLN A 71 12.02 12.54 8.50
C GLN A 71 10.83 13.13 7.75
N ARG A 72 9.97 13.91 8.42
CA ARG A 72 8.92 14.68 7.77
C ARG A 72 9.48 15.62 6.70
N GLN A 73 10.52 16.37 7.05
CA GLN A 73 11.18 17.28 6.11
C GLN A 73 11.85 16.53 4.94
N ALA A 74 12.35 15.31 5.15
CA ALA A 74 12.85 14.47 4.07
C ALA A 74 11.73 14.07 3.10
N MET A 75 10.55 13.72 3.61
CA MET A 75 9.36 13.47 2.77
C MET A 75 8.88 14.74 2.08
N ASP A 76 8.76 15.87 2.78
CA ASP A 76 8.28 17.12 2.19
C ASP A 76 9.20 17.69 1.11
N ARG A 77 10.51 17.37 1.16
CA ARG A 77 11.45 17.74 0.08
C ARG A 77 11.24 16.95 -1.21
N GLN A 78 10.74 15.73 -1.12
CA GLN A 78 10.42 14.93 -2.29
C GLN A 78 9.12 15.43 -2.95
N LEU A 79 8.29 16.19 -2.22
CA LEU A 79 6.98 16.62 -2.66
C LEU A 79 6.62 18.04 -2.20
N PRO A 80 6.63 19.03 -3.11
CA PRO A 80 6.11 20.36 -2.82
C PRO A 80 4.67 20.26 -2.28
N GLN A 81 4.46 20.77 -1.07
CA GLN A 81 3.15 20.84 -0.44
C GLN A 81 2.45 22.13 -0.88
N ASP A 82 1.15 22.07 -1.15
CA ASP A 82 0.30 23.24 -1.38
C ASP A 82 -0.47 23.61 -0.09
N GLY A 83 0.30 23.98 0.94
CA GLY A 83 -0.25 24.36 2.24
C GLY A 83 -1.15 23.29 2.87
N ALA A 84 -2.40 23.64 3.16
CA ALA A 84 -3.37 22.77 3.84
C ALA A 84 -3.96 21.66 2.94
N SER A 85 -3.73 21.72 1.63
CA SER A 85 -4.32 20.82 0.63
C SER A 85 -3.52 19.54 0.42
N GLY A 86 -2.39 19.39 1.13
CA GLY A 86 -1.45 18.29 0.96
C GLY A 86 -0.56 18.49 -0.27
N PRO A 87 -0.16 17.40 -0.96
CA PRO A 87 0.66 17.44 -2.16
C PRO A 87 0.12 18.38 -3.24
N ALA A 88 0.95 19.30 -3.72
CA ALA A 88 0.55 20.28 -4.75
C ALA A 88 0.02 19.63 -6.03
N ARG A 89 0.52 18.44 -6.39
CA ARG A 89 0.06 17.66 -7.55
C ARG A 89 -1.39 17.16 -7.46
N CYS A 90 -1.98 17.19 -6.26
CA CYS A 90 -3.37 16.81 -6.02
C CYS A 90 -4.31 18.01 -5.79
N ALA A 91 -3.78 19.22 -5.61
CA ALA A 91 -4.56 20.42 -5.27
C ALA A 91 -5.60 20.84 -6.34
N HIS A 92 -5.41 20.44 -7.60
CA HIS A 92 -6.31 20.79 -8.72
C HIS A 92 -7.12 19.63 -9.27
N ARG A 93 -7.04 18.43 -8.69
CA ARG A 93 -7.75 17.25 -9.19
C ARG A 93 -8.94 16.92 -8.30
N GLU A 94 -10.08 16.60 -8.92
CA GLU A 94 -11.25 15.95 -8.28
C GLU A 94 -10.94 14.53 -7.73
N GLY A 95 -9.66 14.13 -7.67
CA GLY A 95 -9.21 12.79 -7.31
C GLY A 95 -9.23 12.45 -5.82
N GLY A 96 -9.60 13.41 -4.96
CA GLY A 96 -9.83 13.20 -3.53
C GLY A 96 -8.77 12.37 -2.81
N ALA A 97 -9.20 11.51 -1.88
CA ALA A 97 -8.33 10.64 -1.08
C ALA A 97 -7.46 9.69 -1.93
N SER A 98 -7.87 9.35 -3.15
CA SER A 98 -7.10 8.44 -4.03
C SER A 98 -5.83 9.09 -4.59
N CYS A 99 -5.90 10.37 -4.98
CA CYS A 99 -4.71 11.10 -5.43
C CYS A 99 -3.73 11.30 -4.28
N LEU A 100 -4.25 11.69 -3.12
CA LEU A 100 -3.46 11.95 -1.91
C LEU A 100 -2.75 10.67 -1.45
N ALA A 101 -3.50 9.57 -1.33
CA ALA A 101 -2.95 8.30 -0.88
C ALA A 101 -1.88 7.75 -1.84
N ALA A 102 -2.17 7.72 -3.15
CA ALA A 102 -1.17 7.29 -4.13
C ALA A 102 0.10 8.15 -4.07
N THR A 103 -0.09 9.45 -3.84
CA THR A 103 1.00 10.39 -3.75
C THR A 103 1.87 10.14 -2.53
N TYR A 104 1.28 10.02 -1.35
CA TYR A 104 2.04 9.80 -0.12
C TYR A 104 2.73 8.44 -0.10
N LEU A 105 2.16 7.39 -0.71
CA LEU A 105 2.86 6.11 -0.88
C LEU A 105 4.19 6.26 -1.66
N GLU A 106 4.20 7.06 -2.72
CA GLU A 106 5.43 7.32 -3.47
C GLU A 106 6.48 8.02 -2.59
N GLU A 107 6.06 8.94 -1.73
CA GLU A 107 6.96 9.65 -0.81
C GLU A 107 7.52 8.74 0.26
N ILE A 108 6.66 7.92 0.87
CA ILE A 108 7.05 6.94 1.86
C ILE A 108 8.06 5.95 1.23
N ALA A 109 7.84 5.54 -0.02
CA ALA A 109 8.77 4.70 -0.76
C ALA A 109 10.09 5.42 -1.07
N GLY A 110 10.04 6.65 -1.60
CA GLY A 110 11.21 7.46 -1.96
C GLY A 110 12.08 7.85 -0.77
N ALA A 111 11.46 8.06 0.41
CA ALA A 111 12.16 8.31 1.66
C ALA A 111 12.72 7.02 2.32
N GLY A 112 12.48 5.84 1.72
CA GLY A 112 12.91 4.55 2.28
C GLY A 112 12.15 4.13 3.54
N LEU A 113 10.97 4.69 3.77
CA LEU A 113 10.17 4.50 4.99
C LEU A 113 9.10 3.41 4.86
N MET A 114 8.91 2.85 3.66
CA MET A 114 7.89 1.82 3.38
C MET A 114 7.91 0.64 4.36
N PRO A 115 9.06 0.06 4.75
CA PRO A 115 9.07 -1.03 5.74
C PRO A 115 8.51 -0.63 7.10
N ARG A 116 8.76 0.61 7.55
CA ARG A 116 8.26 1.10 8.84
C ARG A 116 6.78 1.46 8.77
N PHE A 117 6.33 2.00 7.64
CA PHE A 117 4.92 2.26 7.39
C PHE A 117 4.10 0.96 7.41
N VAL A 118 4.54 -0.05 6.65
CA VAL A 118 3.88 -1.36 6.60
C VAL A 118 3.86 -2.07 7.94
N ALA A 119 4.95 -1.99 8.72
CA ALA A 119 4.96 -2.52 10.09
C ALA A 119 3.87 -1.89 10.99
N GLY A 120 3.44 -0.66 10.69
CA GLY A 120 2.29 -0.02 11.34
C GLY A 120 0.96 -0.64 10.91
N LEU A 121 0.76 -0.84 9.60
CA LEU A 121 -0.45 -1.46 9.04
C LEU A 121 -0.63 -2.92 9.47
N CYS A 122 0.47 -3.67 9.59
CA CYS A 122 0.45 -5.07 9.97
C CYS A 122 0.08 -5.31 11.46
N ARG A 123 -0.07 -4.26 12.29
CA ARG A 123 -0.49 -4.44 13.68
C ARG A 123 -1.98 -4.77 13.75
N PRO A 124 -2.40 -5.70 14.63
CA PRO A 124 -3.80 -5.98 14.88
C PRO A 124 -4.59 -4.70 15.19
N GLY A 125 -5.67 -4.45 14.44
CA GLY A 125 -6.55 -3.28 14.62
C GLY A 125 -6.05 -1.95 14.04
N ALA A 126 -4.92 -1.95 13.30
CA ALA A 126 -4.40 -0.74 12.64
C ALA A 126 -5.19 -0.32 11.39
N VAL A 127 -5.91 -1.28 10.79
CA VAL A 127 -6.77 -1.11 9.63
C VAL A 127 -8.17 -1.58 10.04
N ARG A 128 -9.19 -0.74 9.85
CA ARG A 128 -10.57 -1.00 10.26
C ARG A 128 -11.45 -1.34 9.07
#